data_AF-A0A5Z5T1A0-F1
#
_entry.id   AF-A0A5Z5T1A0-F1
#
_cell.length_a   1.000
_cell.length_b   1.000
_cell.length_c   1.000
_cell.angle_alpha   90.00
_cell.angle_beta   90.00
_cell.angle_gamma   90.00
#
_symmetry.space_group_name_H-M   'P 1'
#
loop_
_entity.id
_entity.type
_entity.pdbx_description
1 polymer ?
#
loop_
_entity_poly.entity_id
_entity_poly.type
_entity_poly.pdbx_seq_one_letter_code
_entity_poly.pdbx_strand_id
1 'polypeptide(L)' 'MFALCDVNSFYASCETVFRPDLRGRPVVVLS' A
#
# COMPACT_ATOMS: atom_id res chain seq x y z
N MET A 1 -11.91 22.21 -13.53
CA MET A 1 -12.30 21.34 -12.39
C MET A 1 -11.07 20.55 -11.98
N PHE A 2 -10.82 20.38 -10.67
CA PHE A 2 -9.69 19.62 -10.16
C PHE A 2 -10.16 18.56 -9.17
N ALA A 3 -9.45 17.43 -9.11
CA ALA A 3 -9.70 16.34 -8.18
C ALA A 3 -8.40 15.98 -7.46
N LEU A 4 -8.51 15.69 -6.17
CA LEU A 4 -7.41 15.17 -5.35
C LEU A 4 -7.53 13.64 -5.30
N CYS A 5 -6.47 12.96 -5.70
CA CYS A 5 -6.32 11.52 -5.52
C CYS A 5 -5.24 11.26 -4.47
N ASP A 6 -5.58 10.42 -3.49
CA ASP A 6 -4.66 9.94 -2.47
C ASP A 6 -4.80 8.41 -2.36
N VAL A 7 -3.74 7.74 -1.90
CA VAL A 7 -3.73 6.28 -1.73
C VAL A 7 -3.38 5.93 -0.30
N ASN A 8 -4.23 5.10 0.32
CA ASN A 8 -3.99 4.57 1.64
C ASN A 8 -2.68 3.79 1.70
N SER A 9 -1.73 4.27 2.50
CA SER A 9 -0.45 3.60 2.78
C SER A 9 0.26 3.09 1.53
N PHE A 10 0.40 3.95 0.51
CA PHE A 10 0.83 3.61 -0.85
C PHE A 10 1.90 2.50 -0.95
N TYR A 11 3.05 2.66 -0.28
CA TYR A 11 4.13 1.66 -0.35
C TYR A 11 3.73 0.29 0.21
N ALA A 12 3.06 0.25 1.37
CA ALA A 12 2.58 -1.01 1.96
C ALA A 12 1.46 -1.65 1.12
N SER A 13 0.61 -0.83 0.50
CA SER A 13 -0.42 -1.29 -0.44
C SER A 13 0.20 -1.94 -1.68
N CYS A 14 1.25 -1.35 -2.24
CA CYS A 14 2.00 -1.96 -3.35
C CYS A 14 2.59 -3.33 -2.93
N GLU A 15 3.24 -3.41 -1.78
CA GLU A 15 3.79 -4.68 -1.28
C GLU A 15 2.70 -5.76 -1.17
N THR A 16 1.55 -5.48 -0.56
CA THR A 16 0.47 -6.48 -0.43
C THR A 16 -0.22 -6.88 -1.75
N VAL A 17 -0.16 -6.02 -2.77
CA VAL A 17 -0.66 -6.32 -4.12
C VAL A 17 0.28 -7.29 -4.84
N PHE A 18 1.59 -7.03 -4.79
CA PHE A 18 2.59 -7.85 -5.50
C PHE A 18 3.10 -9.05 -4.69
N ARG A 19 2.87 -9.05 -3.37
CA ARG A 19 3.14 -10.16 -2.44
C ARG A 19 1.85 -10.61 -1.76
N PRO A 20 1.01 -11.42 -2.44
CA PRO A 20 -0.27 -11.87 -1.89
C PRO A 20 -0.12 -12.71 -0.61
N ASP A 21 1.07 -13.26 -0.34
CA ASP A 21 1.42 -13.93 0.92
C ASP A 21 1.46 -12.99 2.14
N LEU A 22 1.51 -11.68 1.93
CA LEU A 22 1.45 -10.67 3.00
C LEU A 22 0.01 -10.27 3.37
N ARG A 23 -1.01 -10.78 2.69
CA ARG A 23 -2.41 -10.46 3.01
C ARG A 23 -2.77 -10.84 4.44
N GLY A 24 -3.39 -9.91 5.16
CA GLY A 24 -3.76 -10.09 6.57
C GLY A 24 -2.57 -10.04 7.54
N ARG A 25 -1.36 -9.78 7.07
CA ARG A 25 -0.17 -9.60 7.92
C ARG A 25 0.11 -8.11 8.11
N PRO A 26 0.59 -7.68 9.29
CA PRO A 26 1.10 -6.32 9.46
C PRO A 26 2.31 -6.08 8.52
N VAL A 27 2.29 -4.98 7.77
CA VAL A 27 3.36 -4.58 6.83
C VAL A 27 3.84 -3.17 7.18
N VAL A 28 5.16 -3.01 7.28
CA VAL A 28 5.85 -1.72 7.45
C VAL A 28 6.92 -1.62 6.37
N VAL A 29 7.02 -0.44 5.75
CA VAL A 29 8.08 -0.11 4.79
C VAL A 29 8.99 0.94 5.44
N LEU A 30 10.29 0.68 5.45
CA LEU A 30 11.34 1.57 5.98
C LEU A 30 12.14 2.19 4.82
N SER A 31 12.93 3.23 5.12
CA SER A 31 13.81 3.92 4.17
C SER A 31 15.25 3.43 4.22
#